data_AF-A0A562JTY6-F1
#
_entry.id   AF-A0A562JTY6-F1
#
_cell.length_a   1.000
_cell.length_b   1.000
_cell.length_c   1.000
_cell.angle_alpha   90.00
_cell.angle_beta   90.00
_cell.angle_gamma   90.00
#
_symmetry.space_group_name_H-M   'P 1'
#
loop_
_entity.id
_entity.type
_entity.pdbx_description
1 polymer ?
#
loop_
_entity_poly.entity_id
_entity_poly.type
_entity_poly.pdbx_seq_one_letter_code
_entity_poly.pdbx_strand_id
1 'polypeptide(L)' 'MEPLKPGSKKMPDFEELDDRMIAKHTNEPMLVIKTNLDPKDSTEDNPYYKNKEETDTEEFRDYFEE' A
#
# COMPACT_ATOMS: atom_id res chain seq x y z
N MET A 1 17.05 9.59 38.99
CA MET A 1 17.10 10.43 37.79
C MET A 1 16.13 9.84 36.78
N GLU A 2 15.30 10.66 36.14
CA GLU A 2 14.44 10.18 35.05
C GLU A 2 15.30 9.78 33.84
N PRO A 3 14.98 8.68 33.16
CA PRO A 3 15.73 8.24 31.98
C PRO A 3 15.56 9.26 30.85
N LEU A 4 16.66 9.65 30.23
CA LEU A 4 16.65 10.44 28.99
C LEU A 4 15.86 9.65 27.95
N LYS A 5 14.77 10.22 27.44
CA LYS A 5 14.03 9.69 26.29
C LYS A 5 14.54 10.38 25.03
N PRO A 6 15.57 9.86 24.33
CA PRO A 6 15.99 10.42 23.06
C PRO A 6 14.88 10.15 22.03
N GLY A 7 14.10 11.19 21.71
CA GLY A 7 13.01 11.13 20.73
C GLY A 7 12.20 12.43 20.69
N SER A 8 11.71 12.81 19.52
CA SER A 8 10.77 13.93 19.38
C SER A 8 9.41 13.52 19.94
N LYS A 9 8.71 14.42 20.65
CA LYS A 9 7.33 14.20 21.12
C LYS A 9 6.30 14.03 19.99
N LYS A 10 6.72 14.23 18.73
CA LYS A 10 5.90 14.13 17.52
C LYS A 10 6.27 12.93 16.64
N MET A 11 7.10 12.00 17.12
CA MET A 11 7.33 10.77 16.35
C MET A 11 6.07 9.90 16.36
N PRO A 12 5.69 9.28 15.24
CA PRO A 12 4.65 8.27 15.22
C PRO A 12 5.00 7.12 16.17
N ASP A 13 3.99 6.45 16.70
CA ASP A 13 4.16 5.19 17.45
C ASP A 13 4.43 4.00 16.52
N PHE A 14 4.20 4.18 15.20
CA PHE A 14 4.39 3.19 14.14
C PHE A 14 3.53 1.94 14.32
N GLU A 15 2.37 2.09 14.96
CA GLU A 15 1.40 1.01 15.11
C GLU A 15 0.59 0.81 13.82
N GLU A 16 0.33 1.89 13.06
CA GLU A 16 -0.40 1.84 11.80
C GLU A 16 0.54 1.84 10.58
N LEU A 17 0.09 1.32 9.43
CA LEU A 17 0.87 1.33 8.19
C LEU A 17 1.16 2.77 7.70
N ASP A 18 0.17 3.65 7.84
CA ASP A 18 0.24 5.05 7.42
C ASP A 18 1.26 5.85 8.22
N ASP A 19 1.61 5.43 9.44
CA ASP A 19 2.65 6.07 10.25
C ASP A 19 4.04 5.96 9.61
N ARG A 20 4.23 4.97 8.74
CA ARG A 20 5.48 4.77 7.99
C ARG A 20 5.51 5.57 6.70
N MET A 21 4.38 6.11 6.26
CA MET A 21 4.27 6.87 5.02
C MET A 21 4.71 8.33 5.25
N ILE A 22 5.72 8.76 4.50
CA ILE A 22 6.25 10.13 4.59
C ILE A 22 5.25 11.17 4.06
N ALA A 23 4.34 10.77 3.17
CA ALA A 23 3.24 11.58 2.66
C ALA A 23 1.99 10.71 2.48
N LYS A 24 0.81 11.27 2.78
CA LYS A 24 -0.47 10.61 2.56
C LYS A 24 -0.79 10.51 1.07
N HIS A 25 -1.60 9.53 0.69
CA HIS A 25 -2.13 9.43 -0.67
C HIS A 25 -2.90 10.70 -1.03
N THR A 26 -2.81 11.13 -2.29
CA THR A 26 -3.61 12.25 -2.80
C THR A 26 -5.02 11.76 -3.13
N ASN A 27 -6.04 12.56 -2.82
CA ASN A 27 -7.43 12.31 -3.22
C ASN A 27 -7.78 12.97 -4.56
N GLU A 28 -6.78 13.50 -5.26
CA GLU A 28 -6.96 14.17 -6.55
C GLU A 28 -6.96 13.17 -7.71
N PRO A 29 -7.67 13.47 -8.82
CA PRO A 29 -7.69 12.59 -9.98
C PRO A 29 -6.30 12.41 -10.59
N MET A 30 -5.94 11.16 -10.90
CA MET A 30 -4.65 10.80 -11.50
C MET A 30 -4.81 10.31 -12.94
N LEU A 31 -3.87 10.65 -13.81
CA LEU A 31 -3.79 10.12 -15.18
C LEU A 31 -2.83 8.92 -15.20
N VAL A 32 -3.35 7.74 -15.51
CA VAL A 32 -2.56 6.50 -15.66
C VAL A 32 -2.54 6.08 -17.13
N ILE A 33 -1.35 6.01 -17.73
CA ILE A 33 -1.16 5.59 -19.13
C ILE A 33 -0.61 4.16 -19.14
N LYS A 34 -1.42 3.21 -19.64
CA LYS A 34 -1.03 1.79 -19.80
C LYS A 34 -0.71 1.48 -21.26
N THR A 35 0.21 0.54 -21.47
CA THR A 35 0.62 0.00 -22.76
C THR A 35 0.00 -1.37 -23.01
N ASN A 36 0.16 -1.90 -24.23
CA ASN A 36 -0.25 -3.27 -24.56
C ASN A 36 0.66 -4.35 -23.97
N LEU A 37 1.78 -3.97 -23.36
CA LEU A 37 2.71 -4.87 -22.68
C LEU A 37 2.46 -4.91 -21.17
N ASP A 38 1.67 -3.98 -20.63
CA ASP A 38 1.35 -3.97 -19.22
C ASP A 38 0.31 -5.06 -18.90
N PRO A 39 0.43 -5.70 -17.72
CA PRO A 39 -0.56 -6.65 -17.24
C PRO A 39 -1.98 -6.05 -17.27
N LYS A 40 -2.96 -6.88 -17.64
CA LYS A 40 -4.33 -6.42 -17.78
C LYS A 40 -4.92 -6.00 -16.44
N ASP A 41 -4.61 -6.77 -15.41
CA ASP A 41 -5.03 -6.53 -14.04
C ASP A 41 -3.99 -7.02 -13.03
N SER A 42 -4.22 -6.71 -11.76
CA SER A 42 -3.32 -7.02 -10.65
C SER A 42 -3.12 -8.52 -10.42
N THR A 43 -3.90 -9.40 -11.07
CA THR A 43 -3.78 -10.86 -10.92
C THR A 43 -2.76 -11.49 -11.87
N GLU A 44 -2.35 -10.75 -12.91
CA GLU A 44 -1.32 -11.16 -13.86
C GLU A 44 0.07 -10.72 -13.38
N ASP A 45 1.03 -11.66 -13.36
CA ASP A 45 2.43 -11.45 -12.98
C ASP A 45 2.69 -10.86 -11.57
N ASN A 46 1.66 -10.84 -10.71
CA ASN A 46 1.78 -10.33 -9.36
C ASN A 46 2.24 -11.44 -8.40
N PRO A 47 3.42 -11.31 -7.77
CA PRO A 47 3.97 -12.34 -6.89
C PRO A 47 3.14 -12.60 -5.62
N TYR A 48 2.21 -11.69 -5.29
CA TYR A 48 1.31 -11.82 -4.16
C TYR A 48 0.00 -12.53 -4.48
N TYR A 49 -0.31 -12.73 -5.77
CA TYR A 49 -1.51 -13.43 -6.18
C TYR A 49 -1.28 -14.94 -6.16
N LYS A 50 -1.86 -15.63 -5.16
CA LYS A 50 -1.63 -17.08 -4.92
C LYS A 50 -2.68 -17.99 -5.58
N ASN A 51 -3.33 -17.51 -6.64
CA ASN A 51 -4.47 -18.13 -7.33
C ASN A 51 -5.81 -18.01 -6.59
N LYS A 52 -6.90 -18.27 -7.34
CA LYS A 52 -8.30 -18.06 -6.90
C LYS A 52 -8.75 -18.89 -5.70
N GLU A 53 -8.08 -20.00 -5.41
CA GLU A 53 -8.43 -20.88 -4.29
C GLU A 53 -7.89 -20.35 -2.96
N GLU A 54 -6.78 -19.59 -3.00
CA GLU A 54 -6.09 -19.09 -1.81
C GLU A 54 -6.22 -17.57 -1.61
N THR A 55 -6.68 -16.86 -2.64
CA THR A 55 -6.78 -15.39 -2.63
C THR A 55 -8.19 -14.97 -3.01
N ASP A 56 -8.85 -14.19 -2.15
CA ASP A 56 -10.07 -13.48 -2.53
C ASP A 56 -9.72 -12.51 -3.65
N THR A 57 -10.21 -12.80 -4.86
CA THR A 57 -9.85 -12.05 -6.06
C THR A 57 -10.45 -10.64 -6.05
N GLU A 58 -11.58 -10.44 -5.38
CA GLU A 58 -12.24 -9.13 -5.31
C GLU A 58 -11.47 -8.20 -4.38
N GLU A 59 -11.28 -8.61 -3.13
CA GLU A 59 -10.54 -7.83 -2.12
C GLU A 59 -9.09 -7.55 -2.56
N PHE A 60 -8.45 -8.54 -3.21
CA PHE A 60 -7.10 -8.37 -3.73
C PHE A 60 -7.04 -7.30 -4.82
N ARG A 61 -7.99 -7.31 -5.77
CA ARG A 61 -8.01 -6.32 -6.84
C ARG A 61 -8.32 -4.93 -6.30
N ASP A 62 -9.27 -4.82 -5.37
CA ASP A 62 -9.63 -3.54 -4.75
C ASP A 62 -8.41 -2.87 -4.08
N TYR A 63 -7.57 -3.66 -3.41
CA TYR A 63 -6.34 -3.14 -2.80
C TYR A 63 -5.30 -2.63 -3.82
N PHE A 64 -5.15 -3.29 -4.98
CA PHE A 64 -4.11 -2.97 -5.96
C PHE A 64 -4.58 -2.05 -7.10
N GLU A 65 -5.89 -1.89 -7.31
CA GLU A 65 -6.47 -1.22 -8.48
C GLU A 65 -7.32 0.02 -8.17
N GLU A 66 -7.30 0.53 -6.92
CA GLU A 66 -7.99 1.77 -6.46
C GLU A 66 -8.16 2.87 -7.52
#